data_AF-A0A3D2WEU0-F1
#
_entry.id   AF-A0A3D2WEU0-F1
#
_cell.length_a   1.000
_cell.length_b   1.000
_cell.length_c   1.000
_cell.angle_alpha   90.00
_cell.angle_beta   90.00
_cell.angle_gamma   90.00
#
_symmetry.space_group_name_H-M   'P 1'
#
loop_
_entity.id
_entity.type
_entity.pdbx_description
1 polymer ?
#
loop_
_entity_poly.entity_id
_entity_poly.type
_entity_poly.pdbx_seq_one_letter_code
_entity_poly.pdbx_strand_id
1 'polypeptide(L)' 'AALEAFGEIQSRFPTAAKVPDALYRIALIQIELEEIESAIDTLQRITNTYPESVIAEIAADKLEEIGS' A
#
# COMPACT_ATOMS: atom_id res chain seq x y z
N ALA A 1 2.35 29.12 3.63
CA ALA A 1 1.34 28.11 3.96
C ALA A 1 1.40 27.04 2.88
N ALA A 2 1.94 25.86 3.18
CA ALA A 2 2.18 24.77 2.22
C ALA A 2 1.50 23.45 2.63
N LEU A 3 0.61 23.50 3.63
CA LEU A 3 -0.12 22.35 4.16
C LEU A 3 -1.56 22.26 3.65
N GLU A 4 -2.09 23.31 3.02
CA GLU A 4 -3.47 23.33 2.50
C GLU A 4 -3.59 22.83 1.05
N ALA A 5 -2.48 22.65 0.33
CA ALA A 5 -2.52 22.17 -1.06
C ALA A 5 -2.73 20.64 -1.19
N PHE A 6 -2.59 19.88 -0.10
CA PHE A 6 -2.74 18.41 -0.14
C PHE A 6 -4.17 17.92 0.15
N GLY A 7 -5.07 18.80 0.63
CA GLY A 7 -6.43 18.42 1.01
C GLY A 7 -7.43 18.30 -0.14
N GLU A 8 -7.17 18.92 -1.29
CA GLU A 8 -8.19 19.11 -2.33
C GLU A 8 -8.24 17.98 -3.38
N ILE A 9 -7.18 17.16 -3.48
CA ILE A 9 -7.06 16.12 -4.52
C ILE A 9 -7.88 14.86 -4.16
N GLN A 10 -8.08 14.57 -2.87
CA GLN A 10 -8.88 13.42 -2.43
C GLN A 10 -10.39 13.56 -2.73
N SER A 11 -10.88 14.78 -2.94
CA SER A 11 -12.33 15.03 -2.95
C SER A 11 -13.01 14.69 -4.29
N ARG A 12 -12.26 14.55 -5.40
CA ARG A 12 -12.85 14.41 -6.73
C ARG A 12 -12.73 13.04 -7.41
N PHE A 13 -11.86 12.14 -6.94
CA PHE A 13 -11.70 10.80 -7.56
C PHE A 13 -11.35 9.70 -6.53
N PRO A 14 -12.35 9.11 -5.84
CA PRO A 14 -12.12 8.26 -4.67
C PRO A 14 -11.72 6.80 -4.97
N THR A 15 -11.64 6.39 -6.24
CA THR A 15 -11.45 4.97 -6.61
C THR A 15 -10.00 4.54 -6.69
N ALA A 16 -9.08 5.39 -7.18
CA ALA A 16 -7.66 5.04 -7.35
C ALA A 16 -6.84 5.20 -6.06
N ALA A 17 -7.13 6.23 -5.26
CA ALA A 17 -6.42 6.49 -4.00
C ALA A 17 -6.63 5.39 -2.94
N LYS A 18 -7.73 4.62 -3.02
CA LYS A 18 -8.04 3.52 -2.09
C LYS A 18 -7.49 2.17 -2.54
N VAL A 19 -7.03 2.03 -3.78
CA VAL A 19 -6.53 0.74 -4.29
C VAL A 19 -5.30 0.24 -3.52
N PRO A 20 -4.25 1.06 -3.30
CA PRO A 20 -3.09 0.55 -2.55
C PRO A 20 -3.45 0.22 -1.10
N ASP A 21 -4.38 0.95 -0.48
CA ASP A 21 -4.90 0.67 0.86
C ASP A 21 -5.60 -0.70 0.95
N ALA A 22 -6.44 -1.02 -0.05
CA ALA A 22 -7.12 -2.30 -0.16
C ALA A 22 -6.13 -3.46 -0.41
N LEU A 23 -5.14 -3.25 -1.28
CA LEU A 23 -4.08 -4.23 -1.52
C LEU A 23 -3.26 -4.48 -0.26
N TYR A 24 -2.95 -3.44 0.52
CA TYR A 24 -2.21 -3.60 1.77
C TYR A 24 -3.00 -4.45 2.77
N ARG A 25 -4.30 -4.23 2.89
CA ARG A 25 -5.18 -5.08 3.71
C ARG A 25 -5.19 -6.54 3.25
N ILE A 26 -5.18 -6.79 1.94
CA ILE A 26 -5.07 -8.15 1.38
C ILE A 26 -3.75 -8.79 1.80
N ALA A 27 -2.64 -8.07 1.69
CA ALA A 27 -1.33 -8.55 2.14
C ALA A 27 -1.32 -8.91 3.63
N LEU A 28 -1.92 -8.07 4.49
CA LEU A 28 -2.02 -8.38 5.92
C LEU A 28 -2.81 -9.67 6.18
N ILE A 29 -3.95 -9.85 5.50
CA ILE A 29 -4.74 -11.08 5.62
C ILE A 29 -3.94 -12.30 5.14
N GLN A 30 -3.18 -12.18 4.05
CA GLN A 30 -2.32 -13.28 3.58
C GLN A 30 -1.25 -13.65 4.61
N ILE A 31 -0.65 -12.66 5.30
CA ILE A 31 0.28 -12.92 6.40
C ILE A 31 -0.41 -13.66 7.56
N GLU A 32 -1.62 -13.22 7.94
CA GLU A 32 -2.42 -13.88 8.98
C GLU A 32 -2.80 -15.32 8.62
N LEU A 33 -2.90 -15.62 7.33
CA LEU A 33 -3.16 -16.97 6.79
C LEU A 33 -1.88 -17.79 6.56
N GLU A 34 -0.71 -17.29 6.97
CA GLU A 34 0.62 -17.91 6.74
C GLU A 34 0.99 -18.03 5.24
N GLU A 35 0.27 -17.33 4.36
CA GLU A 35 0.48 -17.27 2.91
C GLU A 35 1.55 -16.21 2.56
N ILE A 36 2.75 -16.37 3.11
CA ILE A 36 3.82 -15.35 3.05
C ILE A 36 4.24 -15.01 1.62
N GLU A 37 4.35 -15.99 0.72
CA GLU A 37 4.69 -15.74 -0.68
C GLU A 37 3.65 -14.85 -1.39
N SER A 38 2.36 -15.11 -1.13
CA SER A 38 1.26 -14.31 -1.67
C SER A 38 1.24 -12.88 -1.10
N ALA A 39 1.57 -12.73 0.18
CA ALA A 39 1.74 -11.43 0.81
C ALA A 39 2.88 -10.64 0.17
N ILE A 40 4.02 -11.28 -0.09
CA ILE A 40 5.18 -10.65 -0.75
C ILE A 40 4.79 -10.16 -2.15
N ASP A 41 4.15 -10.98 -2.98
CA ASP A 41 3.71 -10.57 -4.32
C ASP A 41 2.76 -9.36 -4.24
N THR A 42 1.81 -9.39 -3.30
CA THR A 42 0.83 -8.32 -3.12
C THR A 42 1.50 -7.02 -2.68
N LEU A 43 2.44 -7.07 -1.72
CA LEU A 43 3.20 -5.90 -1.27
C LEU A 43 4.12 -5.35 -2.38
N GLN A 44 4.79 -6.22 -3.13
CA GLN A 44 5.59 -5.83 -4.29
C GLN A 44 4.72 -5.15 -5.34
N ARG A 45 3.51 -5.63 -5.57
CA ARG A 45 2.58 -4.98 -6.49
C ARG A 45 2.25 -3.56 -6.04
N ILE A 46 2.09 -3.33 -4.74
CA ILE A 46 1.84 -1.98 -4.20
C ILE A 46 3.03 -1.06 -4.49
N THR A 47 4.25 -1.50 -4.16
CA THR A 47 5.45 -0.67 -4.35
C THR A 47 5.75 -0.38 -5.81
N ASN A 48 5.49 -1.34 -6.71
CA ASN A 48 5.71 -1.17 -8.14
C ASN A 48 4.60 -0.36 -8.84
N THR A 49 3.35 -0.53 -8.44
CA THR A 49 2.19 0.09 -9.13
C THR A 49 1.82 1.46 -8.55
N TYR A 50 2.07 1.68 -7.26
CA TYR A 50 1.71 2.89 -6.53
C TYR A 50 2.90 3.53 -5.82
N PRO A 51 4.07 3.73 -6.47
CA PRO A 51 5.30 4.18 -5.81
C PRO A 51 5.19 5.56 -5.13
N GLU A 52 4.26 6.41 -5.58
CA GLU A 52 4.02 7.75 -5.01
C GLU A 52 3.03 7.73 -3.83
N SER A 53 2.44 6.58 -3.50
CA SER A 53 1.52 6.44 -2.38
C SER A 53 2.28 6.26 -1.06
N VAL A 54 1.80 6.88 0.01
CA VAL A 54 2.26 6.60 1.38
C VAL A 54 2.18 5.10 1.71
N ILE A 55 1.22 4.38 1.11
CA ILE A 55 1.07 2.95 1.32
C ILE A 55 2.20 2.14 0.66
N ALA A 56 2.86 2.64 -0.38
CA ALA A 56 4.02 1.97 -0.95
C ALA A 56 5.23 1.99 -0.01
N GLU A 57 5.45 3.09 0.72
CA GLU A 57 6.48 3.14 1.76
C GLU A 57 6.19 2.10 2.85
N ILE A 58 4.95 2.09 3.37
CA ILE A 58 4.50 1.12 4.38
C ILE A 58 4.63 -0.33 3.88
N ALA A 59 4.30 -0.58 2.60
CA ALA A 59 4.42 -1.91 2.00
C ALA A 59 5.88 -2.35 1.84
N ALA A 60 6.80 -1.43 1.57
CA ALA A 60 8.23 -1.71 1.47
C ALA A 60 8.82 -2.07 2.85
N ASP A 61 8.49 -1.32 3.90
CA ASP A 61 8.86 -1.67 5.28
C ASP A 61 8.34 -3.06 5.66
N LYS A 62 7.09 -3.38 5.32
CA LYS A 62 6.52 -4.70 5.59
C LYS A 62 7.23 -5.82 4.83
N LEU A 63 7.65 -5.59 3.58
CA LEU A 63 8.43 -6.55 2.81
C LEU A 63 9.77 -6.89 3.46
N GLU A 64 10.46 -5.88 4.00
CA GLU A 64 11.73 -6.08 4.70
C GLU A 64 11.52 -6.89 6.00
N GLU A 65 10.44 -6.61 6.74
CA GLU A 65 10.07 -7.33 7.96
C GLU A 65 9.82 -8.83 7.73
N ILE A 66 9.08 -9.18 6.66
CA ILE A 66 8.67 -10.58 6.41
C ILE A 66 9.62 -11.36 5.50
N GLY A 67 10.48 -10.67 4.75
CA GLY A 67 11.46 -11.29 3.86
C GLY A 67 12.81 -11.61 4.52
N SER A 68 12.99 -11.22 5.79
CA SER A 68 14.21 -11.46 6.60
C SER A 68 14.20 -12.79 7.34
#